data_AF-A0A0S4WGW4-F1
#
_entry.id   AF-A0A0S4WGW4-F1
#
_cell.length_a   1.000
_cell.length_b   1.000
_cell.length_c   1.000
_cell.angle_alpha   90.00
_cell.angle_beta   90.00
_cell.angle_gamma   90.00
#
_symmetry.space_group_name_H-M   'P 1'
#
loop_
_entity.id
_entity.type
_entity.pdbx_description
1 polymer ?
#
loop_
_entity_poly.entity_id
_entity_poly.type
_entity_poly.pdbx_seq_one_letter_code
_entity_poly.pdbx_strand_id
1 'polypeptide(L)'
;MSNTSWANFGYLVAGEVQADTMKELRMLSGVHGIGLIRLDTNPSESEILIPARERAEIDWESANRLAAENKDFLDYIKLVKQLYQTSEARASDWDVPMAPLDF
;
A
#
# COMPACT_ATOMS: atom_id res chain seq x y z
N MET A 1 16.11 -10.86 1.18
CA MET A 1 14.90 -11.69 1.37
C MET A 1 13.72 -10.75 1.50
N SER A 2 13.04 -10.44 0.40
CA SER A 2 11.80 -9.67 0.46
C SER A 2 10.72 -10.60 1.02
N ASN A 3 10.22 -10.33 2.23
CA ASN A 3 8.98 -10.92 2.68
C ASN A 3 7.84 -10.28 1.87
N THR A 4 7.65 -10.80 0.65
CA THR A 4 6.59 -10.42 -0.30
C THR A 4 5.19 -10.60 0.26
N SER A 5 5.02 -11.29 1.40
CA SER A 5 3.73 -11.40 2.08
C SER A 5 3.19 -10.04 2.53
N TRP A 6 4.03 -9.08 2.93
CA TRP A 6 3.56 -7.77 3.40
C TRP A 6 2.89 -6.94 2.30
N ALA A 7 3.31 -7.09 1.05
CA ALA A 7 2.71 -6.38 -0.09
C ALA A 7 1.28 -6.87 -0.40
N ASN A 8 0.89 -8.04 0.11
CA ASN A 8 -0.45 -8.62 -0.09
C ASN A 8 -1.47 -8.15 0.96
N PHE A 9 -1.07 -7.27 1.89
CA PHE A 9 -1.95 -6.70 2.91
C PHE A 9 -2.16 -5.21 2.64
N GLY A 10 -3.42 -4.81 2.43
CA GLY A 10 -3.78 -3.39 2.35
C GLY A 10 -4.01 -2.81 3.74
N TYR A 11 -3.29 -1.74 4.10
CA TYR A 11 -3.50 -1.02 5.35
C TYR A 11 -3.84 0.45 5.10
N LEU A 12 -4.81 0.97 5.83
CA LEU A 12 -4.96 2.41 6.08
C LEU A 12 -4.12 2.78 7.30
N VAL A 13 -3.45 3.92 7.24
CA VAL A 13 -2.58 4.41 8.32
C VAL A 13 -3.04 5.81 8.71
N ALA A 14 -3.31 6.02 10.01
CA ALA A 14 -3.74 7.31 10.53
C ALA A 14 -3.13 7.57 11.91
N GLY A 15 -2.78 8.83 12.20
CA GLY A 15 -2.29 9.23 13.53
C GLY A 15 -3.38 9.29 14.59
N GLU A 16 -4.57 9.73 14.20
CA GLU A 16 -5.76 9.78 15.05
C GLU A 16 -6.95 9.14 14.35
N VAL A 17 -7.77 8.42 15.11
CA VAL A 17 -9.00 7.80 14.61
C VAL A 17 -10.14 8.11 15.56
N GLN A 18 -11.18 8.77 15.06
CA GLN A 18 -12.35 9.11 15.86
C GLN A 18 -13.20 7.86 16.14
N ALA A 19 -13.79 7.79 17.33
CA ALA A 19 -14.49 6.60 17.81
C ALA A 19 -15.74 6.26 16.98
N ASP A 20 -16.40 7.27 16.43
CA ASP A 20 -17.56 7.13 15.53
C ASP A 20 -17.15 6.59 14.15
N THR A 21 -15.99 6.97 13.64
CA THR A 21 -15.45 6.46 12.36
C THR A 21 -15.05 4.99 12.43
N MET A 22 -14.71 4.47 13.63
CA MET A 22 -14.29 3.06 13.79
C MET A 22 -15.32 2.05 13.32
N LYS A 23 -16.62 2.36 13.40
CA LYS A 23 -17.68 1.47 12.92
C LYS A 23 -17.61 1.30 11.40
N GLU A 24 -17.40 2.41 10.68
CA GLU A 24 -17.31 2.42 9.22
C GLU A 24 -16.02 1.74 8.75
N LEU A 25 -14.89 1.99 9.43
CA LEU A 25 -13.62 1.34 9.12
C LEU A 25 -13.69 -0.18 9.31
N ARG A 26 -14.40 -0.67 10.33
CA ARG A 26 -14.64 -2.12 10.49
C ARG A 26 -15.52 -2.68 9.38
N MET A 27 -16.52 -1.94 8.91
CA MET A 27 -17.34 -2.35 7.77
C MET A 27 -16.52 -2.41 6.47
N LEU A 28 -15.73 -1.37 6.19
CA LEU A 28 -14.80 -1.32 5.05
C LEU A 28 -13.82 -2.48 5.10
N SER A 29 -13.25 -2.76 6.28
CA SER A 29 -12.37 -3.90 6.50
C SER A 29 -13.07 -5.23 6.22
N GLY A 30 -14.31 -5.40 6.69
CA GLY A 30 -15.10 -6.61 6.43
C GLY A 30 -15.39 -6.85 4.95
N VAL A 31 -15.64 -5.79 4.18
CA VAL A 31 -15.94 -5.88 2.73
C VAL A 31 -14.68 -6.06 1.89
N HIS A 32 -13.63 -5.29 2.19
CA HIS A 32 -12.44 -5.20 1.32
C HIS A 32 -11.20 -5.89 1.89
N GLY A 33 -11.21 -6.33 3.14
CA GLY A 33 -10.05 -6.93 3.81
C GLY A 33 -8.95 -5.92 4.15
N ILE A 34 -9.23 -4.62 4.12
CA ILE A 34 -8.27 -3.56 4.42
C ILE A 34 -8.09 -3.46 5.95
N GLY A 35 -6.84 -3.50 6.42
CA GLY A 35 -6.49 -3.31 7.83
C GLY A 35 -6.33 -1.84 8.20
N LEU A 36 -6.14 -1.58 9.50
CA LEU A 36 -5.95 -0.24 10.05
C LEU A 36 -4.77 -0.23 11.03
N ILE A 37 -3.83 0.67 10.80
CA ILE A 37 -2.72 0.97 11.70
C ILE A 37 -2.92 2.36 12.28
N ARG A 38 -2.86 2.46 13.61
CA ARG A 38 -2.70 3.73 14.30
C ARG A 38 -1.20 4.04 14.38
N LEU A 39 -0.79 5.12 13.74
CA LEU A 39 0.59 5.58 13.76
C LEU A 39 0.81 6.47 14.98
N ASP A 40 1.89 6.23 15.70
CA ASP A 40 2.35 7.10 16.77
C ASP A 40 3.69 7.76 16.40
N THR A 41 3.94 8.94 16.96
CA THR A 41 5.23 9.63 16.87
C THR A 41 6.39 8.79 17.39
N ASN A 42 6.15 7.92 18.37
CA ASN A 42 7.05 6.86 18.77
C ASN A 42 6.68 5.58 18.00
N PRO A 43 7.50 5.11 17.05
CA PRO A 43 7.16 3.94 16.22
C PRO A 43 6.85 2.67 17.02
N SER A 44 7.41 2.51 18.22
CA SER A 44 7.13 1.34 19.08
C SER A 44 5.72 1.36 19.70
N GLU A 45 5.04 2.50 19.71
CA GLU A 45 3.68 2.67 20.23
C GLU A 45 2.61 2.72 19.13
N SER A 46 3.03 2.53 17.87
CA SER A 46 2.12 2.31 16.76
C SER A 46 1.47 0.92 16.90
N GLU A 47 0.19 0.81 16.58
CA GLU A 47 -0.57 -0.42 16.78
C GLU A 47 -1.45 -0.78 15.57
N ILE A 48 -1.63 -2.09 15.35
CA ILE A 48 -2.61 -2.60 14.40
C ILE A 48 -3.96 -2.66 15.10
N LEU A 49 -4.86 -1.74 14.76
CA LEU A 49 -6.23 -1.68 15.29
C LEU A 49 -7.16 -2.70 14.63
N ILE A 50 -6.95 -2.96 13.34
CA ILE A 50 -7.70 -3.93 12.55
C ILE A 50 -6.71 -4.71 11.70
N PRO A 51 -6.62 -6.04 11.83
CA PRO A 51 -5.73 -6.82 10.98
C PRO A 51 -6.21 -6.79 9.53
N ALA A 52 -5.31 -6.58 8.59
CA ALA A 52 -5.62 -6.75 7.18
C ALA A 52 -5.78 -8.24 6.85
N ARG A 53 -6.59 -8.53 5.85
CA ARG A 53 -6.67 -9.88 5.26
C ARG A 53 -5.75 -9.95 4.05
N GLU A 54 -4.99 -11.03 3.96
CA GLU A 54 -4.16 -11.27 2.78
C GLU A 54 -5.04 -11.40 1.53
N ARG A 55 -4.67 -10.68 0.47
CA ARG A 55 -5.24 -10.86 -0.86
C ARG A 55 -4.28 -11.71 -1.69
N ALA A 56 -4.69 -12.95 -1.97
CA ALA A 56 -3.92 -13.87 -2.80
C ALA A 56 -3.94 -13.48 -4.29
N GLU A 57 -4.96 -12.71 -4.71
CA GLU A 57 -5.16 -12.28 -6.09
C GLU A 57 -5.28 -10.76 -6.17
N ILE A 58 -4.81 -10.21 -7.28
CA ILE A 58 -4.94 -8.78 -7.58
C ILE A 58 -6.40 -8.45 -7.87
N ASP A 59 -6.91 -7.43 -7.21
CA ASP A 59 -8.22 -6.84 -7.50
C ASP A 59 -8.12 -5.98 -8.76
N TRP A 60 -8.28 -6.64 -9.91
CA TRP A 60 -8.17 -6.02 -11.22
C TRP A 60 -9.24 -4.96 -11.48
N GLU A 61 -10.41 -5.07 -10.86
CA GLU A 61 -11.47 -4.07 -11.00
C GLU A 61 -11.04 -2.75 -10.36
N SER A 62 -10.57 -2.79 -9.11
CA SER A 62 -10.03 -1.63 -8.41
C SER A 62 -8.80 -1.06 -9.12
N ALA A 63 -7.88 -1.91 -9.58
CA ALA A 63 -6.69 -1.48 -10.31
C ALA A 63 -7.04 -0.77 -11.64
N ASN A 64 -7.98 -1.31 -12.41
CA ASN A 64 -8.43 -0.70 -13.66
C ASN A 64 -9.09 0.67 -13.40
N ARG A 65 -9.92 0.76 -12.36
CA ARG A 65 -10.56 2.01 -11.98
C ARG A 65 -9.53 3.06 -11.56
N LEU A 66 -8.55 2.69 -10.73
CA LEU A 66 -7.46 3.58 -10.34
C LEU A 66 -6.62 4.03 -11.53
N ALA A 67 -6.35 3.15 -12.49
CA ALA A 67 -5.62 3.51 -13.71
C ALA A 67 -6.40 4.46 -14.62
N ALA A 68 -7.74 4.42 -14.59
CA ALA A 68 -8.57 5.36 -15.31
C ALA A 68 -8.67 6.73 -14.61
N GLU A 69 -8.68 6.75 -13.27
CA GLU A 69 -8.86 7.96 -12.46
C GLU A 69 -7.54 8.69 -12.14
N ASN A 70 -6.42 7.97 -12.04
CA ASN A 70 -5.12 8.51 -11.62
C ASN A 70 -4.04 8.21 -12.68
N LYS A 71 -3.56 9.26 -13.33
CA LYS A 71 -2.53 9.18 -14.37
C LYS A 71 -1.19 8.66 -13.84
N ASP A 72 -0.82 9.05 -12.62
CA ASP A 72 0.43 8.61 -12.00
C ASP A 72 0.40 7.10 -11.75
N PHE A 73 -0.77 6.58 -11.32
CA PHE A 73 -0.96 5.14 -11.16
C PHE A 73 -0.92 4.39 -12.50
N LEU A 74 -1.50 4.96 -13.55
CA LEU A 74 -1.42 4.38 -14.90
C LEU A 74 0.04 4.33 -15.41
N ASP A 75 0.79 5.40 -15.21
CA ASP A 75 2.18 5.48 -15.62
C ASP A 75 3.06 4.51 -14.81
N TYR A 76 2.79 4.35 -13.52
CA TYR A 76 3.38 3.30 -12.68
C TYR A 76 3.14 1.88 -13.24
N ILE A 77 1.91 1.52 -13.60
CA ILE A 77 1.61 0.19 -14.16
C ILE A 77 2.36 -0.04 -15.50
N LYS A 78 2.54 1.00 -16.32
CA LYS A 78 3.35 0.90 -17.54
C LYS A 78 4.82 0.64 -17.22
N LEU A 79 5.37 1.29 -16.19
CA LEU A 79 6.74 1.04 -15.73
C LEU A 79 6.93 -0.40 -15.25
N VAL A 80 5.98 -0.91 -14.45
CA VAL A 80 5.98 -2.32 -14.02
C VAL A 80 5.97 -3.26 -15.23
N LYS A 81 5.12 -2.98 -16.22
CA LYS A 81 5.07 -3.77 -17.47
C LYS A 81 6.41 -3.74 -18.22
N GLN A 82 7.03 -2.58 -18.36
CA GLN A 82 8.32 -2.45 -19.04
C GLN A 82 9.40 -3.22 -18.30
N LEU A 83 9.47 -3.09 -16.97
CA LEU A 83 10.41 -3.85 -16.13
C LEU A 83 10.28 -5.36 -16.34
N TYR A 84 9.05 -5.89 -16.37
CA TYR A 84 8.81 -7.30 -16.65
C TYR A 84 9.28 -7.74 -18.03
N GLN A 85 9.20 -6.86 -19.03
CA GLN A 85 9.57 -7.17 -20.42
C GLN A 85 11.07 -7.04 -20.68
N THR A 86 11.74 -6.08 -20.03
CA THR A 86 13.16 -5.77 -20.27
C THR A 86 14.09 -6.37 -19.22
N SER A 87 13.58 -6.73 -18.04
CA SER A 87 14.37 -7.09 -16.84
C SER A 87 15.36 -6.00 -16.38
N GLU A 88 15.24 -4.78 -16.90
CA GLU A 88 16.08 -3.63 -16.53
C GLU A 88 15.23 -2.59 -15.80
N ALA A 89 15.48 -2.41 -14.49
CA ALA A 89 14.95 -1.29 -13.73
C ALA A 89 15.83 -0.06 -13.97
N ARG A 90 15.25 1.01 -14.51
CA ARG A 90 15.95 2.31 -14.55
C ARG A 90 15.78 2.98 -13.21
N ALA A 91 16.89 3.26 -12.53
CA ALA A 91 16.89 3.88 -11.21
C ALA A 91 16.21 5.26 -11.18
N SER A 92 16.10 5.95 -12.31
CA SER A 92 15.38 7.22 -12.46
C SER A 92 13.86 7.10 -12.36
N ASP A 93 13.32 5.90 -12.56
CA ASP A 93 11.87 5.67 -12.69
C ASP A 93 11.23 5.32 -11.34
N TRP A 94 12.05 5.24 -10.29
CA TRP A 94 11.66 4.93 -8.92
C TRP A 94 12.19 6.06 -8.03
N ASP A 95 11.45 6.41 -6.97
CA ASP A 95 11.93 7.33 -5.93
C ASP A 95 13.06 6.64 -5.14
N VAL A 96 14.23 6.53 -5.78
CA VAL A 96 15.47 6.13 -5.13
C VAL A 96 15.93 7.35 -4.34
N PRO A 97 16.05 7.26 -3.00
CA PRO A 97 16.55 8.38 -2.21
C PRO A 97 17.92 8.79 -2.74
N MET A 98 18.03 10.06 -3.18
CA MET A 98 19.28 10.65 -3.70
C MET A 98 20.30 10.97 -2.59
N ALA A 99 20.03 10.56 -1.34
CA ALA A 99 20.93 10.75 -0.21
C ALA A 99 21.61 9.42 0.15
N PRO A 100 22.90 9.44 0.56
CA PRO A 100 23.54 8.25 1.11
C PRO A 100 22.76 7.78 2.34
N LEU A 101 22.54 6.48 2.45
CA LEU A 101 22.12 5.88 3.72
C LEU A 101 23.32 5.95 4.67
N ASP A 102 23.31 6.94 5.55
CA ASP A 102 24.22 7.00 6.67
C ASP A 102 23.78 5.89 7.66
N PHE A 103 24.53 4.78 7.68
CA PHE A 103 24.44 3.73 8.70
C PHE A 103 25.29 4.08 9.92
#